data_AF-A0AAV0G8V0-F1
#
_entry.id   AF-A0AAV0G8V0-F1
#
_cell.length_a   1.000
_cell.length_b   1.000
_cell.length_c   1.000
_cell.angle_alpha   90.00
_cell.angle_beta   90.00
_cell.angle_gamma   90.00
#
_symmetry.space_group_name_H-M   'P 1'
#
loop_
_entity.id
_entity.type
_entity.pdbx_description
1 polymer ?
#
loop_
_entity_poly.entity_id
_entity_poly.type
_entity_poly.pdbx_seq_one_letter_code
_entity_poly.pdbx_strand_id
1 'polypeptide(L)'
;MRRLKQCNGKADCLEAQGVFRMSFGCFMFFFVMFVSTVGTSEKDSCRGRWHSGSIGIWISKFVLICLLIFISFFLPPEMISIYGGFAYAGAWFFLIFQSISIMSFINKIHKWCHPEKDDEDKSKKYWFLLIFANIMIWVPIIFMFYWYVIRTFCKANFLIIFGTVTLIGGMYSLSLLPGAKAVSLRSSLMGTYVLFLCGSAIKSEPPVDKCAGWGGSDTSKVDALTIIGFLVAFGAMVFAVYSTGIDSESFRVITKHIPCIPQNKYDYDDDDVPYGYGFFHLVFATASMYSAMLFVNWNIHHPSDKKFAIDSGWTSTWMKIANEVFTAIVYAIVLFADIRAGDG
;
A
#
# COMPACT_ATOMS: atom_id res chain seq x y z
N MET A 1 27.32 -15.60 16.72
CA MET A 1 25.88 -15.66 16.38
C MET A 1 25.23 -16.82 17.15
N ARG A 2 24.51 -16.55 18.25
CA ARG A 2 23.62 -17.56 18.85
C ARG A 2 22.45 -17.77 17.89
N ARG A 3 22.13 -19.03 17.55
CA ARG A 3 21.01 -19.37 16.66
C ARG A 3 19.75 -19.60 17.49
N LEU A 4 18.60 -19.11 17.04
CA LEU A 4 17.31 -19.39 17.67
C LEU A 4 17.04 -20.91 17.60
N LYS A 5 16.76 -21.54 18.75
CA LYS A 5 16.41 -22.97 18.86
C LYS A 5 15.23 -23.38 17.98
N GLN A 6 14.34 -22.44 17.67
CA GLN A 6 13.13 -22.67 16.88
C GLN A 6 13.41 -22.89 15.38
N CYS A 7 14.61 -22.55 14.88
CA CYS A 7 14.96 -22.64 13.46
C CYS A 7 15.89 -23.80 13.08
N ASN A 8 16.33 -24.64 14.03
CA ASN A 8 17.24 -25.79 13.79
C ASN A 8 18.44 -25.51 12.83
N GLY A 9 18.89 -24.25 12.74
CA GLY A 9 20.03 -23.87 11.89
C GLY A 9 19.80 -23.97 10.37
N LYS A 10 18.55 -24.01 9.87
CA LYS A 10 18.27 -23.97 8.42
C LYS A 10 18.68 -22.64 7.79
N ALA A 11 19.19 -22.68 6.56
CA ALA A 11 19.70 -21.53 5.81
C ALA A 11 18.63 -20.44 5.59
N ASP A 12 17.39 -20.85 5.34
CA ASP A 12 16.29 -19.94 4.99
C ASP A 12 15.90 -19.02 6.16
N CYS A 13 16.04 -19.52 7.41
CA CYS A 13 15.84 -18.71 8.60
C CYS A 13 16.96 -17.67 8.81
N LEU A 14 18.17 -17.90 8.28
CA LEU A 14 19.25 -16.90 8.28
C LEU A 14 18.98 -15.79 7.27
N GLU A 15 18.40 -16.11 6.12
CA GLU A 15 18.04 -15.14 5.09
C GLU A 15 16.94 -14.17 5.57
N ALA A 16 15.83 -14.69 6.09
CA ALA A 16 14.76 -13.86 6.66
C ALA A 16 15.27 -12.97 7.81
N GLN A 17 16.16 -13.51 8.63
CA GLN A 17 16.82 -12.77 9.69
C GLN A 17 17.73 -11.63 9.19
N GLY A 18 18.34 -11.77 8.02
CA GLY A 18 19.08 -10.69 7.36
C GLY A 18 18.15 -9.59 6.87
N VAL A 19 17.03 -9.97 6.24
CA VAL A 19 15.99 -9.04 5.76
C VAL A 19 15.45 -8.19 6.91
N PHE A 20 15.07 -8.82 8.04
CA PHE A 20 14.55 -8.08 9.19
C PHE A 20 15.59 -7.17 9.84
N ARG A 21 16.88 -7.54 9.86
CA ARG A 21 17.95 -6.65 10.36
C ARG A 21 18.12 -5.42 9.47
N MET A 22 18.18 -5.61 8.16
CA MET A 22 18.25 -4.50 7.21
C MET A 22 17.03 -3.58 7.35
N SER A 23 15.83 -4.16 7.38
CA SER A 23 14.58 -3.44 7.59
C SER A 23 14.55 -2.69 8.91
N PHE A 24 15.00 -3.30 10.02
CA PHE A 24 15.04 -2.63 11.32
C PHE A 24 15.95 -1.39 11.30
N GLY A 25 17.12 -1.48 10.67
CA GLY A 25 18.02 -0.32 10.51
C GLY A 25 17.36 0.82 9.74
N CYS A 26 16.69 0.50 8.62
CA CYS A 26 15.92 1.47 7.84
C CYS A 26 14.74 2.05 8.63
N PHE A 27 13.97 1.21 9.34
CA PHE A 27 12.87 1.64 10.19
C PHE A 27 13.34 2.63 11.24
N MET A 28 14.41 2.30 11.97
CA MET A 28 14.97 3.19 13.00
C MET A 28 15.42 4.53 12.41
N PHE A 29 16.06 4.51 11.23
CA PHE A 29 16.43 5.74 10.54
C PHE A 29 15.21 6.61 10.22
N PHE A 30 14.21 6.06 9.55
CA PHE A 30 13.00 6.81 9.19
C PHE A 30 12.19 7.21 10.42
N PHE A 31 12.20 6.43 11.49
CA PHE A 31 11.53 6.79 12.74
C PHE A 31 12.24 7.94 13.46
N VAL A 32 13.58 7.94 13.51
CA VAL A 32 14.35 9.09 14.02
C VAL A 32 14.06 10.33 13.19
N MET A 33 14.05 10.20 11.86
CA MET A 33 13.68 11.28 10.96
C MET A 33 12.27 11.78 11.25
N PHE A 34 11.27 10.89 11.39
CA PHE A 34 9.90 11.24 11.75
C PHE A 34 9.82 12.06 13.04
N VAL A 35 10.42 11.59 14.14
CA VAL A 35 10.40 12.30 15.42
C VAL A 35 11.08 13.66 15.31
N SER A 36 12.15 13.77 14.54
CA SER A 36 12.89 15.03 14.35
C SER A 36 12.21 16.04 13.42
N THR A 37 11.30 15.61 12.53
CA THR A 37 10.65 16.46 11.51
C THR A 37 9.14 16.63 11.71
N VAL A 38 8.52 15.93 12.67
CA VAL A 38 7.10 16.11 13.00
C VAL A 38 6.81 17.56 13.38
N GLY A 39 5.68 18.12 12.93
CA GLY A 39 5.30 19.50 13.23
C GLY A 39 6.14 20.58 12.53
N THR A 40 6.88 20.24 11.47
CA THR A 40 7.53 21.24 10.62
C THR A 40 6.50 21.89 9.70
N SER A 41 6.34 23.22 9.80
CA SER A 41 5.54 24.04 8.90
C SER A 41 6.40 24.72 7.83
N GLU A 42 7.52 25.31 8.24
CA GLU A 42 8.37 26.15 7.37
C GLU A 42 9.64 25.43 6.90
N LYS A 43 10.04 25.69 5.65
CA LYS A 43 11.26 25.12 5.03
C LYS A 43 12.56 25.55 5.72
N ASP A 44 12.66 26.82 6.12
CA ASP A 44 13.89 27.39 6.68
C ASP A 44 14.07 27.18 8.19
N SER A 45 13.03 26.62 8.84
CA SER A 45 13.11 26.19 10.23
C SER A 45 14.26 25.20 10.45
N CYS A 46 14.73 25.06 11.69
CA CYS A 46 15.78 24.08 12.02
C CYS A 46 15.41 22.66 11.59
N ARG A 47 14.13 22.27 11.77
CA ARG A 47 13.60 20.97 11.35
C ARG A 47 13.48 20.84 9.83
N GLY A 48 13.09 21.91 9.15
CA GLY A 48 13.04 21.96 7.69
C GLY A 48 14.42 21.82 7.06
N ARG A 49 15.42 22.56 7.57
CA ARG A 49 16.83 22.41 7.17
C ARG A 49 17.39 21.02 7.50
N TRP A 50 16.98 20.41 8.62
CA TRP A 50 17.31 19.00 8.88
C TRP A 50 16.72 18.07 7.81
N HIS A 51 15.51 18.30 7.31
CA HIS A 51 14.88 17.49 6.26
C HIS A 51 15.49 17.70 4.86
N SER A 52 15.64 18.94 4.39
CA SER A 52 16.00 19.27 3.00
C SER A 52 17.21 20.21 2.85
N GLY A 53 17.98 20.42 3.92
CA GLY A 53 19.09 21.38 3.93
C GLY A 53 20.33 20.97 3.12
N SER A 54 21.47 21.56 3.48
CA SER A 54 22.72 21.52 2.70
C SER A 54 23.34 20.12 2.57
N ILE A 55 24.30 19.99 1.64
CA ILE A 55 25.01 18.73 1.36
C ILE A 55 25.61 18.06 2.61
N GLY A 56 26.07 18.84 3.60
CA GLY A 56 26.60 18.32 4.85
C GLY A 56 25.56 17.55 5.68
N ILE A 57 24.29 17.97 5.64
CA ILE A 57 23.17 17.30 6.32
C ILE A 57 22.80 15.99 5.59
N TRP A 58 22.93 15.95 4.27
CA TRP A 58 22.75 14.70 3.51
C TRP A 58 23.81 13.66 3.85
N ILE A 59 25.07 14.08 3.97
CA ILE A 59 26.17 13.19 4.39
C ILE A 59 25.91 12.65 5.79
N SER A 60 25.49 13.49 6.74
CA SER A 60 25.21 13.02 8.11
C SER A 60 24.06 12.01 8.17
N LYS A 61 23.01 12.18 7.35
CA LYS A 61 21.94 11.18 7.22
C LYS A 61 22.43 9.87 6.62
N PHE A 62 23.29 9.92 5.60
CA PHE A 62 23.86 8.73 5.00
C PHE A 62 24.72 7.95 6.02
N VAL A 63 25.54 8.66 6.79
CA VAL A 63 26.29 8.05 7.90
C VAL A 63 25.35 7.46 8.94
N LEU A 64 24.28 8.19 9.32
CA LEU A 64 23.30 7.73 10.30
C LEU A 64 22.59 6.43 9.86
N ILE A 65 22.11 6.35 8.62
CA ILE A 65 21.44 5.14 8.12
C ILE A 65 22.42 3.96 8.04
N CYS A 66 23.65 4.17 7.57
CA CYS A 66 24.67 3.12 7.54
C CYS A 66 25.01 2.63 8.96
N LEU A 67 25.12 3.54 9.93
CA LEU A 67 25.39 3.20 11.32
C LEU A 67 24.22 2.41 11.93
N LEU A 68 22.97 2.84 11.72
CA LEU A 68 21.79 2.15 12.26
C LEU A 68 21.60 0.76 11.64
N ILE A 69 21.86 0.60 10.34
CA ILE A 69 21.90 -0.71 9.69
C ILE A 69 23.04 -1.54 10.28
N PHE A 70 24.25 -1.01 10.40
CA PHE A 70 25.37 -1.75 10.98
C PHE A 70 25.05 -2.25 12.40
N ILE A 71 24.52 -1.37 13.26
CA ILE A 71 24.11 -1.71 14.64
C ILE A 71 23.03 -2.80 14.65
N SER A 72 22.09 -2.79 13.70
CA SER A 72 21.02 -3.80 13.67
C SER A 72 21.55 -5.24 13.49
N PHE A 73 22.71 -5.42 12.86
CA PHE A 73 23.35 -6.73 12.73
C PHE A 73 23.93 -7.28 14.03
N PHE A 74 24.22 -6.43 15.01
CA PHE A 74 24.69 -6.84 16.33
C PHE A 74 23.55 -7.14 17.31
N LEU A 75 22.30 -6.87 16.93
CA LEU A 75 21.16 -7.13 17.81
C LEU A 75 20.91 -8.65 18.00
N PRO A 76 20.51 -9.06 19.23
CA PRO A 76 20.13 -10.43 19.52
C PRO A 76 19.01 -10.92 18.59
N PRO A 77 19.04 -12.18 18.13
CA PRO A 77 17.98 -12.74 17.29
C PRO A 77 16.58 -12.64 17.89
N GLU A 78 16.46 -12.68 19.22
CA GLU A 78 15.20 -12.56 19.94
C GLU A 78 14.54 -11.19 19.68
N MET A 79 15.33 -10.12 19.68
CA MET A 79 14.86 -8.76 19.36
C MET A 79 14.40 -8.64 17.91
N ILE A 80 15.14 -9.26 16.98
CA ILE A 80 14.78 -9.27 15.56
C ILE A 80 13.51 -10.08 15.31
N SER A 81 13.27 -11.16 16.06
CA SER A 81 12.03 -11.93 15.99
C SER A 81 10.83 -11.11 16.50
N ILE A 82 11.00 -10.35 17.58
CA ILE A 82 9.96 -9.43 18.09
C ILE A 82 9.66 -8.35 17.04
N TYR A 83 10.69 -7.76 16.45
CA TYR A 83 10.53 -6.80 15.36
C TYR A 83 9.80 -7.41 14.16
N GLY A 84 10.10 -8.65 13.78
CA GLY A 84 9.36 -9.36 12.73
C GLY A 84 7.86 -9.44 13.05
N GLY A 85 7.50 -9.76 14.30
CA GLY A 85 6.10 -9.73 14.75
C GLY A 85 5.47 -8.33 14.63
N PHE A 86 6.21 -7.29 15.01
CA PHE A 86 5.78 -5.90 14.87
C PHE A 86 5.66 -5.45 13.40
N ALA A 87 6.47 -6.02 12.50
CA ALA A 87 6.48 -5.70 11.08
C ALA A 87 5.15 -6.06 10.38
N TYR A 88 4.38 -7.04 10.89
CA TYR A 88 3.00 -7.26 10.43
C TYR A 88 2.12 -6.02 10.64
N ALA A 89 2.19 -5.40 11.82
CA ALA A 89 1.41 -4.20 12.11
C ALA A 89 1.85 -3.02 11.25
N GLY A 90 3.16 -2.79 11.10
CA GLY A 90 3.68 -1.74 10.22
C GLY A 90 3.30 -1.95 8.75
N ALA A 91 3.33 -3.20 8.27
CA ALA A 91 2.88 -3.56 6.93
C ALA A 91 1.39 -3.24 6.72
N TRP A 92 0.55 -3.51 7.72
CA TRP A 92 -0.87 -3.17 7.68
C TRP A 92 -1.10 -1.64 7.65
N PHE A 93 -0.39 -0.88 8.49
CA PHE A 93 -0.47 0.58 8.48
C PHE A 93 -0.02 1.17 7.15
N PHE A 94 1.04 0.62 6.54
CA PHE A 94 1.47 1.04 5.22
C PHE A 94 0.38 0.83 4.15
N LEU A 95 -0.29 -0.32 4.14
CA LEU A 95 -1.39 -0.60 3.22
C LEU A 95 -2.56 0.39 3.40
N ILE A 96 -2.92 0.71 4.66
CA ILE A 96 -3.91 1.74 4.98
C ILE A 96 -3.47 3.10 4.39
N PHE A 97 -2.21 3.48 4.61
CA PHE A 97 -1.70 4.74 4.11
C PHE A 97 -1.75 4.80 2.58
N GLN A 98 -1.31 3.74 1.93
CA GLN A 98 -1.34 3.63 0.48
C GLN A 98 -2.78 3.70 -0.07
N SER A 99 -3.75 3.04 0.56
CA SER A 99 -5.15 3.07 0.13
C SER A 99 -5.77 4.45 0.26
N ILE A 100 -5.45 5.19 1.32
CA ILE A 100 -5.89 6.59 1.50
C ILE A 100 -5.30 7.48 0.40
N SER A 101 -4.00 7.32 0.09
CA SER A 101 -3.36 8.10 -0.97
C SER A 101 -3.98 7.82 -2.34
N ILE A 102 -4.23 6.54 -2.66
CA ILE A 102 -4.87 6.14 -3.92
C ILE A 102 -6.29 6.71 -4.03
N MET A 103 -7.07 6.72 -2.95
CA MET A 103 -8.40 7.33 -2.94
C MET A 103 -8.34 8.82 -3.30
N SER A 104 -7.43 9.56 -2.69
CA SER A 104 -7.26 10.99 -2.97
C SER A 104 -6.79 11.25 -4.40
N PHE A 105 -5.86 10.43 -4.90
CA PHE A 105 -5.44 10.48 -6.30
C PHE A 105 -6.61 10.23 -7.27
N ILE A 106 -7.45 9.23 -6.99
CA ILE A 106 -8.69 8.96 -7.77
C ILE A 106 -9.64 10.15 -7.71
N ASN A 107 -9.81 10.77 -6.53
CA ASN A 107 -10.63 11.97 -6.39
C ASN A 107 -10.06 13.15 -7.20
N LYS A 108 -8.74 13.30 -7.25
CA LYS A 108 -8.06 14.31 -8.07
C LYS A 108 -8.29 14.06 -9.57
N ILE A 109 -8.16 12.81 -10.03
CA ILE A 109 -8.50 12.43 -11.42
C ILE A 109 -9.97 12.74 -11.71
N HIS A 110 -10.87 12.33 -10.81
CA HIS A 110 -12.30 12.56 -10.99
C HIS A 110 -12.63 14.04 -11.12
N LYS A 111 -12.06 14.90 -10.27
CA LYS A 111 -12.25 16.37 -10.36
C LYS A 111 -11.61 16.94 -11.63
N TRP A 112 -10.42 16.48 -12.00
CA TRP A 112 -9.72 16.94 -13.21
C TRP A 112 -10.48 16.62 -14.50
N CYS A 113 -11.17 15.48 -14.55
CA CYS A 113 -11.98 15.06 -15.68
C CYS A 113 -13.48 15.38 -15.53
N HIS A 114 -13.93 16.01 -14.45
CA HIS A 114 -15.37 16.21 -14.27
C HIS A 114 -15.92 17.08 -15.42
N PRO A 115 -17.01 16.65 -16.09
CA PRO A 115 -17.56 17.40 -17.22
C PRO A 115 -18.06 18.79 -16.77
N GLU A 116 -17.82 19.77 -17.62
CA GLU A 116 -18.24 21.16 -17.46
C GLU A 116 -19.06 21.55 -18.71
N LYS A 117 -20.07 22.43 -18.55
CA LYS A 117 -21.12 22.63 -19.57
C LYS A 117 -20.57 23.10 -20.93
N ASP A 118 -19.41 23.75 -20.95
CA ASP A 118 -18.81 24.35 -22.14
C ASP A 118 -17.45 23.73 -22.52
N ASP A 119 -17.07 22.59 -21.92
CA ASP A 119 -15.78 21.92 -22.17
C ASP A 119 -16.00 20.49 -22.68
N GLU A 120 -16.10 20.36 -24.00
CA GLU A 120 -16.25 19.07 -24.68
C GLU A 120 -15.07 18.12 -24.43
N ASP A 121 -13.85 18.65 -24.30
CA ASP A 121 -12.66 17.83 -24.13
C ASP A 121 -12.62 17.18 -22.75
N LYS A 122 -13.05 17.89 -21.70
CA LYS A 122 -13.28 17.28 -20.37
C LYS A 122 -14.34 16.20 -20.43
N SER A 123 -15.45 16.43 -21.13
CA SER A 123 -16.51 15.43 -21.29
C SER A 123 -16.01 14.16 -22.00
N LYS A 124 -15.25 14.31 -23.10
CA LYS A 124 -14.62 13.19 -23.82
C LYS A 124 -13.65 12.40 -22.91
N LYS A 125 -12.79 13.09 -22.15
CA LYS A 125 -11.86 12.46 -21.18
C LYS A 125 -12.61 11.70 -20.08
N TYR A 126 -13.68 12.29 -19.54
CA TYR A 126 -14.51 11.66 -18.52
C TYR A 126 -15.08 10.31 -18.99
N TRP A 127 -15.77 10.33 -20.13
CA TRP A 127 -16.41 9.14 -20.69
C TRP A 127 -15.39 8.09 -21.11
N PHE A 128 -14.27 8.50 -21.72
CA PHE A 128 -13.18 7.59 -22.05
C PHE A 128 -12.65 6.85 -20.82
N LEU A 129 -12.31 7.58 -19.75
CA LEU A 129 -11.81 6.99 -18.51
C LEU A 129 -12.86 6.13 -17.81
N LEU A 130 -14.13 6.53 -17.85
CA LEU A 130 -15.22 5.76 -17.25
C LEU A 130 -15.39 4.40 -17.95
N ILE A 131 -15.44 4.40 -19.29
CA ILE A 131 -15.56 3.18 -20.09
C ILE A 131 -14.32 2.30 -19.86
N PHE A 132 -13.12 2.88 -19.91
CA PHE A 132 -11.87 2.17 -19.67
C PHE A 132 -11.84 1.51 -18.28
N ALA A 133 -12.21 2.23 -17.22
CA ALA A 133 -12.26 1.70 -15.87
C ALA A 133 -13.23 0.52 -15.74
N ASN A 134 -14.41 0.60 -16.38
CA ASN A 134 -15.39 -0.50 -16.37
C ASN A 134 -14.90 -1.73 -17.16
N ILE A 135 -14.21 -1.55 -18.29
CA ILE A 135 -13.55 -2.67 -19.01
C ILE A 135 -12.51 -3.34 -18.11
N MET A 136 -11.71 -2.53 -17.40
CA MET A 136 -10.72 -3.00 -16.43
C MET A 136 -11.31 -3.65 -15.17
N ILE A 137 -12.63 -3.58 -14.97
CA ILE A 137 -13.34 -4.34 -13.95
C ILE A 137 -13.81 -5.69 -14.51
N TRP A 138 -14.58 -5.67 -15.60
CA TRP A 138 -15.21 -6.89 -16.11
C TRP A 138 -14.23 -7.90 -16.70
N VAL A 139 -13.21 -7.44 -17.46
CA VAL A 139 -12.24 -8.34 -18.09
C VAL A 139 -11.44 -9.14 -17.05
N PRO A 140 -10.85 -8.51 -16.00
CA PRO A 140 -10.13 -9.28 -14.99
C PRO A 140 -11.04 -10.14 -14.12
N ILE A 141 -12.29 -9.74 -13.83
CA ILE A 141 -13.25 -10.60 -13.11
C ILE A 141 -13.49 -11.90 -13.88
N ILE A 142 -13.80 -11.83 -15.18
CA ILE A 142 -14.04 -13.01 -16.03
C ILE A 142 -12.79 -13.88 -16.08
N PHE A 143 -11.62 -13.25 -16.29
CA PHE A 143 -10.34 -13.94 -16.30
C PHE A 143 -10.08 -14.68 -14.98
N MET A 144 -10.22 -13.99 -13.85
CA MET A 144 -9.97 -14.55 -12.52
C MET A 144 -10.96 -15.67 -12.19
N PHE A 145 -12.23 -15.50 -12.52
CA PHE A 145 -13.26 -16.51 -12.30
C PHE A 145 -12.98 -17.79 -13.10
N TYR A 146 -12.62 -17.66 -14.38
CA TYR A 146 -12.26 -18.81 -15.20
C TYR A 146 -11.03 -19.55 -14.66
N TRP A 147 -9.93 -18.83 -14.38
CA TRP A 147 -8.65 -19.46 -14.02
C TRP A 147 -8.54 -19.90 -12.57
N TYR A 148 -9.12 -19.17 -11.62
CA TYR A 148 -8.97 -19.43 -10.19
C TYR A 148 -10.20 -20.06 -9.53
N VAL A 149 -11.34 -20.16 -10.23
CA VAL A 149 -12.54 -20.84 -9.72
C VAL A 149 -12.90 -22.04 -10.58
N ILE A 150 -13.19 -21.83 -11.88
CA ILE A 150 -13.69 -22.91 -12.75
C ILE A 150 -12.61 -23.98 -12.95
N ARG A 151 -11.38 -23.58 -13.24
CA ARG A 151 -10.28 -24.52 -13.55
C ARG A 151 -9.76 -25.26 -12.31
N THR A 152 -9.84 -24.68 -11.12
CA THR A 152 -9.27 -25.21 -9.87
C THR A 152 -10.33 -25.80 -8.94
N PHE A 153 -11.63 -25.52 -9.17
CA PHE A 153 -12.74 -25.81 -8.27
C PHE A 153 -12.49 -25.30 -6.83
N CYS A 154 -11.78 -24.18 -6.69
CA CYS A 154 -11.41 -23.64 -5.39
C CYS A 154 -12.53 -22.80 -4.76
N LYS A 155 -13.04 -23.26 -3.60
CA LYS A 155 -14.09 -22.55 -2.86
C LYS A 155 -13.61 -21.24 -2.22
N ALA A 156 -12.36 -21.18 -1.76
CA ALA A 156 -11.80 -19.97 -1.17
C ALA A 156 -11.76 -18.83 -2.19
N ASN A 157 -11.23 -19.10 -3.39
CA ASN A 157 -11.06 -18.10 -4.44
C ASN A 157 -12.42 -17.66 -4.99
N PHE A 158 -13.41 -18.56 -5.03
CA PHE A 158 -14.80 -18.20 -5.29
C PHE A 158 -15.33 -17.18 -4.27
N LEU A 159 -15.16 -17.45 -2.97
CA LEU A 159 -15.64 -16.54 -1.92
C LEU A 159 -14.92 -15.19 -1.94
N ILE A 160 -13.60 -15.18 -2.20
CA ILE A 160 -12.80 -13.96 -2.32
C ILE A 160 -13.31 -13.11 -3.49
N ILE A 161 -13.40 -13.68 -4.70
CA ILE A 161 -13.87 -12.95 -5.89
C ILE A 161 -15.31 -12.47 -5.71
N PHE A 162 -16.19 -13.34 -5.18
CA PHE A 162 -17.58 -12.98 -4.92
C PHE A 162 -17.70 -11.83 -3.91
N GLY A 163 -16.92 -11.89 -2.82
CA GLY A 163 -16.85 -10.82 -1.81
C GLY A 163 -16.40 -9.50 -2.43
N THR A 164 -15.34 -9.50 -3.23
CA THR A 164 -14.86 -8.31 -3.94
C THR A 164 -15.91 -7.75 -4.89
N VAL A 165 -16.57 -8.58 -5.70
CA VAL A 165 -17.65 -8.13 -6.60
C VAL A 165 -18.81 -7.52 -5.81
N THR A 166 -19.14 -8.09 -4.65
CA THR A 166 -20.17 -7.55 -3.76
C THR A 166 -19.76 -6.18 -3.21
N LEU A 167 -18.50 -5.99 -2.80
CA LEU A 167 -17.99 -4.69 -2.35
C LEU A 167 -18.07 -3.64 -3.47
N ILE A 168 -17.63 -3.98 -4.68
CA ILE A 168 -17.70 -3.09 -5.85
C ILE A 168 -19.16 -2.74 -6.16
N GLY A 169 -20.06 -3.72 -6.18
CA GLY A 169 -21.50 -3.51 -6.35
C GLY A 169 -22.07 -2.54 -5.31
N GLY A 170 -21.71 -2.72 -4.03
CA GLY A 170 -22.08 -1.81 -2.95
C GLY A 170 -21.61 -0.38 -3.18
N MET A 171 -20.36 -0.18 -3.62
CA MET A 171 -19.84 1.16 -3.94
C MET A 171 -20.57 1.83 -5.11
N TYR A 172 -20.96 1.05 -6.13
CA TYR A 172 -21.80 1.54 -7.23
C TYR A 172 -23.20 1.91 -6.73
N SER A 173 -23.81 1.09 -5.89
CA SER A 173 -25.12 1.37 -5.29
C SER A 173 -25.09 2.65 -4.44
N LEU A 174 -24.06 2.86 -3.63
CA LEU A 174 -23.88 4.08 -2.86
C LEU A 174 -23.77 5.33 -3.76
N SER A 175 -23.17 5.20 -4.94
CA SER A 175 -23.07 6.30 -5.93
C SER A 175 -24.41 6.67 -6.59
N LEU A 176 -25.46 5.87 -6.40
CA LEU A 176 -26.80 6.14 -6.91
C LEU A 176 -27.70 6.83 -5.89
N LEU A 177 -27.23 7.04 -4.66
CA LEU A 177 -28.02 7.71 -3.62
C LEU A 177 -28.39 9.13 -4.05
N PRO A 178 -29.60 9.62 -3.69
CA PRO A 178 -29.96 11.02 -3.89
C PRO A 178 -28.89 11.94 -3.27
N GLY A 179 -28.41 12.93 -4.02
CA GLY A 179 -27.30 13.80 -3.60
C GLY A 179 -25.90 13.27 -3.97
N ALA A 180 -25.74 11.95 -4.12
CA ALA A 180 -24.59 11.40 -4.83
C ALA A 180 -24.83 11.58 -6.33
N LYS A 181 -24.03 12.42 -6.99
CA LYS A 181 -24.06 12.52 -8.46
C LYS A 181 -23.87 11.10 -9.04
N ALA A 182 -24.78 10.65 -9.90
CA ALA A 182 -24.93 9.29 -10.44
C ALA A 182 -23.61 8.59 -10.85
N VAL A 183 -23.63 7.24 -11.01
CA VAL A 183 -22.48 6.34 -11.30
C VAL A 183 -21.26 7.11 -11.81
N SER A 184 -20.37 7.41 -10.87
CA SER A 184 -19.31 8.37 -11.09
C SER A 184 -18.04 7.66 -11.56
N LEU A 185 -17.22 8.36 -12.36
CA LEU A 185 -15.84 7.92 -12.68
C LEU A 185 -15.06 7.51 -11.42
N ARG A 186 -15.36 8.15 -10.28
CA ARG A 186 -14.77 7.85 -8.97
C ARG A 186 -15.06 6.40 -8.53
N SER A 187 -16.32 5.94 -8.58
CA SER A 187 -16.67 4.58 -8.15
C SER A 187 -16.08 3.51 -9.06
N SER A 188 -16.00 3.77 -10.36
CA SER A 188 -15.38 2.86 -11.33
C SER A 188 -13.87 2.73 -11.11
N LEU A 189 -13.13 3.84 -10.99
CA LEU A 189 -11.69 3.80 -10.71
C LEU A 189 -11.39 3.12 -9.37
N MET A 190 -12.24 3.37 -8.38
CA MET A 190 -12.11 2.76 -7.06
C MET A 190 -12.38 1.24 -7.10
N GLY A 191 -13.41 0.83 -7.85
CA GLY A 191 -13.69 -0.59 -8.10
C GLY A 191 -12.53 -1.30 -8.81
N THR A 192 -11.88 -0.66 -9.78
CA THR A 192 -10.66 -1.20 -10.41
C THR A 192 -9.53 -1.42 -9.38
N TYR A 193 -9.33 -0.50 -8.43
CA TYR A 193 -8.33 -0.65 -7.38
C TYR A 193 -8.66 -1.80 -6.40
N VAL A 194 -9.91 -1.91 -5.96
CA VAL A 194 -10.36 -3.02 -5.09
C VAL A 194 -10.18 -4.36 -5.82
N LEU A 195 -10.51 -4.43 -7.11
CA LEU A 195 -10.28 -5.63 -7.93
C LEU A 195 -8.79 -5.96 -8.08
N PHE A 196 -7.92 -4.95 -8.20
CA PHE A 196 -6.47 -5.15 -8.19
C PHE A 196 -5.98 -5.77 -6.88
N LEU A 197 -6.48 -5.30 -5.73
CA LEU A 197 -6.16 -5.90 -4.42
C LEU A 197 -6.59 -7.37 -4.35
N CYS A 198 -7.78 -7.70 -4.86
CA CYS A 198 -8.28 -9.08 -4.93
C CYS A 198 -7.38 -9.98 -5.80
N GLY A 199 -7.03 -9.52 -6.99
CA GLY A 199 -6.09 -10.24 -7.86
C GLY A 199 -4.72 -10.43 -7.23
N SER A 200 -4.24 -9.43 -6.48
CA SER A 200 -3.00 -9.50 -5.72
C SER A 200 -3.10 -10.47 -4.53
N ALA A 201 -4.25 -10.55 -3.87
CA ALA A 201 -4.51 -11.46 -2.75
C ALA A 201 -4.50 -12.92 -3.18
N ILE A 202 -5.17 -13.24 -4.29
CA ILE A 202 -5.20 -14.59 -4.86
C ILE A 202 -3.80 -15.03 -5.32
N LYS A 203 -3.03 -14.12 -5.95
CA LYS A 203 -1.65 -14.42 -6.34
C LYS A 203 -0.71 -14.65 -5.15
N SER A 204 -1.06 -14.13 -3.98
CA SER A 204 -0.31 -14.36 -2.74
C SER A 204 -0.63 -15.68 -2.07
N GLU A 205 -1.60 -16.45 -2.56
CA GLU A 205 -1.86 -17.79 -2.03
C GLU A 205 -0.59 -18.66 -2.15
N PRO A 206 -0.26 -19.43 -1.11
CA PRO A 206 0.93 -20.26 -1.15
C PRO A 206 0.77 -21.38 -2.21
N PRO A 207 1.84 -21.69 -2.96
CA PRO A 207 1.78 -22.57 -4.12
C PRO A 207 1.53 -24.05 -3.81
N VAL A 208 1.53 -24.44 -2.53
CA VAL A 208 1.27 -25.81 -2.07
C VAL A 208 -0.23 -26.16 -2.09
N ASP A 209 -1.10 -25.16 -2.24
CA ASP A 209 -2.54 -25.36 -2.27
C ASP A 209 -3.03 -25.64 -3.71
N LYS A 210 -4.01 -26.56 -3.83
CA LYS A 210 -4.68 -26.93 -5.10
C LYS A 210 -5.40 -25.76 -5.81
N CYS A 211 -5.43 -24.59 -5.17
CA CYS A 211 -6.07 -23.37 -5.62
C CYS A 211 -5.18 -22.48 -6.50
N ALA A 212 -3.89 -22.82 -6.67
CA ALA A 212 -2.97 -22.08 -7.54
C ALA A 212 -3.36 -22.20 -9.03
N GLY A 213 -4.32 -21.38 -9.45
CA GLY A 213 -4.69 -21.18 -10.86
C GLY A 213 -3.61 -20.40 -11.63
N TRP A 214 -3.54 -20.62 -12.94
CA TRP A 214 -2.57 -20.08 -13.92
C TRP A 214 -1.12 -19.85 -13.42
N GLY A 215 -0.20 -20.72 -13.85
CA GLY A 215 1.23 -20.60 -13.55
C GLY A 215 1.72 -21.52 -12.42
N GLY A 216 0.88 -22.44 -11.94
CA GLY A 216 1.22 -23.46 -10.94
C GLY A 216 2.18 -24.58 -11.42
N SER A 217 3.00 -24.34 -12.44
CA SER A 217 3.97 -25.32 -12.94
C SER A 217 5.40 -25.00 -12.48
N ASP A 218 5.98 -25.89 -11.68
CA ASP A 218 7.41 -26.09 -11.38
C ASP A 218 8.37 -24.92 -11.68
N THR A 219 8.52 -24.02 -10.71
CA THR A 219 9.54 -22.96 -10.71
C THR A 219 10.86 -23.45 -10.12
N SER A 220 11.40 -24.57 -10.61
CA SER A 220 12.76 -25.00 -10.24
C SER A 220 13.85 -24.23 -11.00
N LYS A 221 13.48 -23.51 -12.07
CA LYS A 221 14.37 -22.60 -12.81
C LYS A 221 13.89 -21.16 -12.63
N VAL A 222 14.79 -20.31 -12.12
CA VAL A 222 14.62 -18.86 -12.19
C VAL A 222 14.77 -18.46 -13.65
N ASP A 223 13.66 -18.15 -14.31
CA ASP A 223 13.66 -17.67 -15.68
C ASP A 223 13.67 -16.13 -15.73
N ALA A 224 14.12 -15.54 -16.85
CA ALA A 224 14.25 -14.10 -17.03
C ALA A 224 12.93 -13.35 -16.73
N LEU A 225 11.79 -13.95 -17.06
CA LEU A 225 10.47 -13.40 -16.76
C LEU A 225 10.22 -13.22 -15.25
N THR A 226 10.73 -14.12 -14.41
CA THR A 226 10.59 -14.02 -12.95
C THR A 226 11.43 -12.86 -12.41
N ILE A 227 12.65 -12.69 -12.92
CA ILE A 227 13.54 -11.58 -12.54
C ILE A 227 12.92 -10.25 -12.98
N ILE A 228 12.42 -10.16 -14.21
CA ILE A 228 11.75 -8.96 -14.73
C ILE A 228 10.51 -8.64 -13.87
N GLY A 229 9.70 -9.65 -13.56
CA GLY A 229 8.52 -9.48 -12.69
C GLY A 229 8.89 -8.96 -11.29
N PHE A 230 9.96 -9.49 -10.70
CA PHE A 230 10.51 -9.00 -9.43
C PHE A 230 10.93 -7.52 -9.52
N LEU A 231 11.68 -7.14 -10.56
CA LEU A 231 12.15 -5.75 -10.72
C LEU A 231 11.00 -4.77 -10.93
N VAL A 232 9.98 -5.16 -11.71
CA VAL A 232 8.77 -4.36 -11.91
C VAL A 232 8.01 -4.22 -10.60
N ALA A 233 7.82 -5.30 -9.85
CA ALA A 233 7.15 -5.27 -8.55
C ALA A 233 7.89 -4.39 -7.53
N PHE A 234 9.22 -4.49 -7.50
CA PHE A 234 10.06 -3.65 -6.65
C PHE A 234 9.98 -2.17 -7.04
N GLY A 235 10.04 -1.86 -8.34
CA GLY A 235 9.89 -0.49 -8.84
C GLY A 235 8.50 0.10 -8.53
N ALA A 236 7.44 -0.71 -8.70
CA ALA A 236 6.07 -0.31 -8.35
C ALA A 236 5.93 -0.05 -6.84
N MET A 237 6.57 -0.87 -6.00
CA MET A 237 6.62 -0.65 -4.55
C MET A 237 7.34 0.67 -4.22
N VAL A 238 8.52 0.93 -4.79
CA VAL A 238 9.25 2.19 -4.56
C VAL A 238 8.42 3.41 -4.98
N PHE A 239 7.78 3.34 -6.14
CA PHE A 239 6.87 4.39 -6.60
C PHE A 239 5.71 4.61 -5.63
N ALA A 240 5.06 3.53 -5.18
CA ALA A 240 3.95 3.59 -4.22
C ALA A 240 4.36 4.20 -2.87
N VAL A 241 5.55 3.86 -2.36
CA VAL A 241 6.08 4.43 -1.11
C VAL A 241 6.34 5.92 -1.28
N TYR A 242 6.99 6.31 -2.37
CA TYR A 242 7.30 7.71 -2.64
C TYR A 242 6.02 8.55 -2.82
N SER A 243 5.09 8.08 -3.65
CA SER A 243 3.83 8.80 -3.91
C SER A 243 2.98 8.92 -2.65
N THR A 244 2.89 7.87 -1.83
CA THR A 244 2.19 7.92 -0.55
C THR A 244 2.88 8.87 0.42
N GLY A 245 4.21 8.89 0.48
CA GLY A 245 4.97 9.73 1.41
C GLY A 245 4.80 11.23 1.17
N ILE A 246 4.66 11.66 -0.09
CA ILE A 246 4.45 13.07 -0.45
C ILE A 246 2.98 13.51 -0.35
N ASP A 247 2.06 12.60 -0.07
CA ASP A 247 0.61 12.83 -0.15
C ASP A 247 -0.04 13.08 1.23
N SER A 248 0.61 13.91 2.05
CA SER A 248 0.15 14.20 3.42
C SER A 248 -1.22 14.88 3.48
N GLU A 249 -1.60 15.61 2.44
CA GLU A 249 -2.88 16.32 2.38
C GLU A 249 -4.09 15.38 2.33
N SER A 250 -3.94 14.22 1.70
CA SER A 250 -4.99 13.19 1.62
C SER A 250 -5.45 12.71 2.99
N PHE A 251 -4.53 12.65 3.94
CA PHE A 251 -4.83 12.25 5.31
C PHE A 251 -5.56 13.35 6.07
N ARG A 252 -5.22 14.62 5.82
CA ARG A 252 -5.92 15.76 6.41
C ARG A 252 -7.36 15.86 5.91
N VAL A 253 -7.59 15.56 4.63
CA VAL A 253 -8.96 15.51 4.07
C VAL A 253 -9.78 14.44 4.78
N ILE A 254 -9.23 13.23 4.97
CA ILE A 254 -9.97 12.16 5.66
C ILE A 254 -10.19 12.48 7.14
N THR A 255 -9.17 12.97 7.85
CA THR A 255 -9.34 13.34 9.26
C THR A 255 -10.32 14.50 9.45
N LYS A 256 -10.44 15.41 8.47
CA LYS A 256 -11.47 16.45 8.46
C LYS A 256 -12.90 15.88 8.50
N HIS A 257 -13.10 14.70 7.94
CA HIS A 257 -14.40 14.03 7.90
C HIS A 257 -14.66 13.11 9.10
N ILE A 258 -13.67 12.90 9.98
CA ILE A 258 -13.82 12.12 11.20
C ILE A 258 -14.10 13.09 12.37
N PRO A 259 -15.33 13.12 12.93
CA PRO A 259 -15.75 14.11 13.91
C PRO A 259 -14.98 14.06 15.25
N CYS A 260 -14.17 13.02 15.47
CA CYS A 260 -13.42 12.80 16.69
C CYS A 260 -11.98 13.35 16.68
N ILE A 261 -11.52 13.91 15.55
CA ILE A 261 -10.12 14.36 15.38
C ILE A 261 -10.07 15.89 15.42
N PRO A 262 -9.33 16.51 16.37
CA PRO A 262 -9.19 17.97 16.44
C PRO A 262 -8.59 18.53 15.15
N GLN A 263 -9.23 19.55 14.57
CA GLN A 263 -8.73 20.22 13.36
C GLN A 263 -7.93 21.45 13.74
N ASN A 264 -6.62 21.44 13.43
CA ASN A 264 -5.84 22.67 13.38
C ASN A 264 -5.90 23.23 11.96
N LYS A 265 -6.55 24.39 11.82
CA LYS A 265 -6.59 25.19 10.60
C LYS A 265 -5.29 26.00 10.53
N TYR A 266 -4.29 25.47 9.82
CA TYR A 266 -3.15 26.26 9.38
C TYR A 266 -3.47 26.75 7.96
N ASP A 267 -3.60 28.07 7.78
CA ASP A 267 -3.59 28.71 6.47
C ASP A 267 -2.14 28.66 5.94
N TYR A 268 -1.99 28.34 4.66
CA TYR A 268 -0.69 28.13 4.04
C TYR A 268 -0.13 29.44 3.47
N ASP A 269 1.13 29.75 3.78
CA ASP A 269 1.95 30.80 3.14
C ASP A 269 2.98 30.16 2.19
N ASP A 270 3.56 30.91 1.24
CA ASP A 270 4.52 30.40 0.23
C ASP A 270 5.80 29.75 0.83
N ASP A 271 6.10 30.06 2.10
CA ASP A 271 7.24 29.51 2.85
C ASP A 271 6.99 28.11 3.45
N ASP A 272 5.77 27.59 3.31
CA ASP A 272 5.40 26.30 3.87
C ASP A 272 6.00 25.11 3.11
N VAL A 273 6.13 23.99 3.83
CA VAL A 273 6.63 22.73 3.29
C VAL A 273 5.64 22.11 2.29
N PRO A 274 6.11 21.54 1.16
CA PRO A 274 5.24 21.02 0.10
C PRO A 274 4.46 19.75 0.49
N TYR A 275 4.90 19.08 1.57
CA TYR A 275 4.25 17.94 2.19
C TYR A 275 4.72 17.85 3.64
N GLY A 276 3.95 17.17 4.49
CA GLY A 276 4.30 16.97 5.89
C GLY A 276 5.56 16.11 6.04
N TYR A 277 6.70 16.72 6.35
CA TYR A 277 7.98 16.01 6.49
C TYR A 277 7.95 14.86 7.51
N GLY A 278 7.21 15.02 8.61
CA GLY A 278 6.98 13.93 9.56
C GLY A 278 6.20 12.79 8.90
N PHE A 279 5.06 13.10 8.27
CA PHE A 279 4.23 12.10 7.60
C PHE A 279 5.01 11.32 6.54
N PHE A 280 5.82 12.01 5.72
CA PHE A 280 6.71 11.39 4.75
C PHE A 280 7.60 10.30 5.40
N HIS A 281 8.29 10.64 6.47
CA HIS A 281 9.18 9.69 7.16
C HIS A 281 8.42 8.57 7.88
N LEU A 282 7.20 8.84 8.37
CA LEU A 282 6.33 7.81 8.93
C LEU A 282 5.89 6.77 7.88
N VAL A 283 5.54 7.24 6.67
CA VAL A 283 5.23 6.35 5.53
C VAL A 283 6.45 5.51 5.17
N PHE A 284 7.65 6.09 5.09
CA PHE A 284 8.87 5.33 4.79
C PHE A 284 9.25 4.34 5.91
N ALA A 285 8.99 4.68 7.18
CA ALA A 285 9.19 3.77 8.31
C ALA A 285 8.27 2.54 8.20
N THR A 286 6.98 2.74 7.97
CA THR A 286 6.01 1.63 7.79
C THR A 286 6.26 0.86 6.48
N ALA A 287 6.64 1.53 5.40
CA ALA A 287 7.06 0.93 4.14
C ALA A 287 8.28 0.00 4.28
N SER A 288 9.23 0.35 5.15
CA SER A 288 10.40 -0.51 5.42
C SER A 288 10.01 -1.84 6.08
N MET A 289 8.97 -1.84 6.91
CA MET A 289 8.38 -3.06 7.48
C MET A 289 7.60 -3.84 6.43
N TYR A 290 6.73 -3.16 5.65
CA TYR A 290 6.00 -3.78 4.54
C TYR A 290 6.94 -4.46 3.54
N SER A 291 8.03 -3.78 3.14
CA SER A 291 9.04 -4.33 2.23
C SER A 291 9.68 -5.59 2.82
N ALA A 292 9.99 -5.62 4.12
CA ALA A 292 10.51 -6.82 4.77
C ALA A 292 9.54 -7.98 4.69
N MET A 293 8.25 -7.74 4.97
CA MET A 293 7.20 -8.75 4.92
C MET A 293 7.02 -9.33 3.51
N LEU A 294 7.11 -8.48 2.50
CA LEU A 294 7.13 -8.90 1.10
C LEU A 294 8.30 -9.85 0.81
N PHE A 295 9.52 -9.48 1.20
CA PHE A 295 10.73 -10.30 0.95
C PHE A 295 10.76 -11.62 1.74
N VAL A 296 10.17 -11.66 2.94
CA VAL A 296 10.05 -12.92 3.72
C VAL A 296 8.77 -13.69 3.41
N ASN A 297 8.04 -13.33 2.34
CA ASN A 297 6.82 -14.01 1.93
C ASN A 297 5.76 -14.09 3.05
N TRP A 298 5.71 -13.07 3.91
CA TRP A 298 4.79 -12.98 5.04
C TRP A 298 4.84 -14.16 6.02
N ASN A 299 5.94 -14.92 6.03
CA ASN A 299 6.17 -16.05 6.92
C ASN A 299 7.52 -15.91 7.63
N ILE A 300 7.47 -15.53 8.90
CA ILE A 300 8.66 -15.25 9.72
C ILE A 300 9.41 -16.54 10.11
N HIS A 301 8.71 -17.67 10.17
CA HIS A 301 9.27 -18.92 10.69
C HIS A 301 9.70 -19.89 9.59
N HIS A 302 9.03 -19.85 8.43
CA HIS A 302 9.28 -20.70 7.28
C HIS A 302 9.20 -19.87 5.99
N PRO A 303 10.21 -19.02 5.71
CA PRO A 303 10.28 -18.32 4.44
C PRO A 303 10.34 -19.32 3.27
N SER A 304 9.75 -18.95 2.13
CA SER A 304 9.64 -19.81 0.94
C SER A 304 10.99 -20.14 0.33
N ASP A 305 11.18 -21.39 -0.11
CA ASP A 305 12.38 -21.85 -0.82
C ASP A 305 12.47 -21.30 -2.26
N LYS A 306 11.41 -20.61 -2.75
CA LYS A 306 11.36 -20.06 -4.10
C LYS A 306 12.12 -18.74 -4.21
N LYS A 307 13.29 -18.79 -4.86
CA LYS A 307 14.09 -17.60 -5.19
C LYS A 307 13.30 -16.61 -6.06
N PHE A 308 13.39 -15.32 -5.73
CA PHE A 308 12.69 -14.21 -6.41
C PHE A 308 11.15 -14.25 -6.34
N ALA A 309 10.56 -15.16 -5.57
CA ALA A 309 9.17 -15.06 -5.17
C ALA A 309 9.05 -14.09 -3.99
N ILE A 310 8.34 -12.99 -4.22
CA ILE A 310 7.94 -12.03 -3.19
C ILE A 310 6.45 -12.29 -2.92
N ASP A 311 6.02 -12.05 -1.68
CA ASP A 311 4.61 -11.88 -1.36
C ASP A 311 3.74 -13.15 -1.47
N SER A 312 4.27 -14.31 -1.05
CA SER A 312 3.54 -15.58 -1.06
C SER A 312 3.23 -16.10 0.35
N GLY A 313 2.02 -15.86 0.84
CA GLY A 313 1.54 -16.41 2.11
C GLY A 313 0.10 -16.02 2.43
N TRP A 314 -0.62 -16.90 3.12
CA TRP A 314 -2.01 -16.66 3.54
C TRP A 314 -2.19 -15.37 4.32
N THR A 315 -1.19 -14.97 5.12
CA THR A 315 -1.23 -13.68 5.84
C THR A 315 -1.30 -12.50 4.89
N SER A 316 -0.55 -12.52 3.79
CA SER A 316 -0.64 -11.48 2.75
C SER A 316 -2.03 -11.43 2.12
N THR A 317 -2.56 -12.59 1.73
CA THR A 317 -3.88 -12.74 1.13
C THR A 317 -4.95 -12.09 2.01
N TRP A 318 -5.01 -12.45 3.29
CA TRP A 318 -6.00 -11.90 4.22
C TRP A 318 -5.79 -10.43 4.53
N MET A 319 -4.55 -9.95 4.58
CA MET A 319 -4.28 -8.53 4.80
C MET A 319 -4.72 -7.66 3.62
N LYS A 320 -4.59 -8.16 2.40
CA LYS A 320 -5.11 -7.48 1.19
C LYS A 320 -6.63 -7.49 1.14
N ILE A 321 -7.27 -8.61 1.48
CA ILE A 321 -8.74 -8.70 1.58
C ILE A 321 -9.27 -7.74 2.67
N ALA A 322 -8.62 -7.69 3.83
CA ALA A 322 -8.96 -6.72 4.87
C ALA A 322 -8.79 -5.27 4.37
N ASN A 323 -7.75 -5.03 3.56
CA ASN A 323 -7.50 -3.72 2.95
C ASN A 323 -8.57 -3.35 1.91
N GLU A 324 -9.14 -4.30 1.18
CA GLU A 324 -10.30 -4.06 0.29
C GLU A 324 -11.51 -3.54 1.08
N VAL A 325 -11.83 -4.21 2.20
CA VAL A 325 -12.95 -3.79 3.06
C VAL A 325 -12.69 -2.41 3.66
N PHE A 326 -11.49 -2.17 4.19
CA PHE A 326 -11.10 -0.85 4.69
C PHE A 326 -11.27 0.23 3.62
N THR A 327 -10.80 -0.06 2.42
CA THR A 327 -10.87 0.81 1.26
C THR A 327 -12.31 1.17 0.89
N ALA A 328 -13.23 0.19 0.89
CA ALA A 328 -14.65 0.41 0.64
C ALA A 328 -15.33 1.23 1.76
N ILE A 329 -14.93 1.03 3.03
CA ILE A 329 -15.42 1.81 4.16
C ILE A 329 -14.98 3.28 4.03
N VAL A 330 -13.69 3.53 3.75
CA VAL A 330 -13.17 4.89 3.55
C VAL A 330 -13.88 5.58 2.37
N TYR A 331 -14.12 4.84 1.28
CA TYR A 331 -14.90 5.33 0.15
C TYR A 331 -16.29 5.81 0.58
N ALA A 332 -17.01 4.98 1.34
CA ALA A 332 -18.34 5.32 1.83
C ALA A 332 -18.32 6.56 2.73
N ILE A 333 -17.36 6.64 3.67
CA ILE A 333 -17.21 7.80 4.57
C ILE A 333 -17.03 9.10 3.77
N VAL A 334 -16.10 9.09 2.79
CA VAL A 334 -15.84 10.27 1.96
C VAL A 334 -17.06 10.64 1.11
N LEU A 335 -17.74 9.65 0.52
CA LEU A 335 -18.94 9.90 -0.27
C LEU A 335 -20.07 10.51 0.56
N PHE A 336 -20.36 9.96 1.75
CA PHE A 336 -21.38 10.52 2.63
C PHE A 336 -21.04 11.94 3.11
N ALA A 337 -19.77 12.22 3.33
CA ALA A 337 -19.34 13.57 3.66
C ALA A 337 -19.55 14.56 2.51
N ASP A 338 -19.25 14.15 1.27
CA ASP A 338 -19.50 14.96 0.07
C ASP A 338 -21.00 15.24 -0.13
N ILE A 339 -21.87 14.24 0.08
CA ILE A 339 -23.34 14.41 0.00
C ILE A 339 -23.80 15.44 1.03
N ARG A 340 -23.39 15.28 2.29
CA ARG A 340 -23.77 16.19 3.39
C ARG A 340 -23.30 17.62 3.16
N ALA A 341 -22.13 17.81 2.52
CA ALA A 341 -21.61 19.13 2.20
C ALA A 341 -22.32 19.79 1.00
N GLY A 342 -23.00 19.01 0.15
CA GLY A 342 -23.76 19.53 -1.00
C GLY A 342 -25.23 19.85 -0.70
N ASP A 343 -25.78 19.33 0.41
CA ASP A 343 -27.16 19.56 0.86
C ASP A 343 -27.34 20.81 1.75
N GLY A 344 -26.26 21.52 2.08
CA GLY A 344 -26.26 22.78 2.83
C GLY A 344 -25.77 23.95 1.98
#